data_AF-A0A939VUD5-F1
#
_entry.id   AF-A0A939VUD5-F1
#
_cell.length_a   1.000
_cell.length_b   1.000
_cell.length_c   1.000
_cell.angle_alpha   90.00
_cell.angle_beta   90.00
_cell.angle_gamma   90.00
#
_symmetry.space_group_name_H-M   'P 1'
#
loop_
_entity.id
_entity.type
_entity.pdbx_description
1 polymer ?
#
loop_
_entity_poly.entity_id
_entity_poly.type
_entity_poly.pdbx_seq_one_letter_code
_entity_poly.pdbx_strand_id
1 'polypeptide(L)' 'MEAADTVIHLVRDRHETKNNQGAQVCLVVARNRFGLCGTCRLNFIPQTMRFENDHDMEDNENKQEETR' A
#
# COMPACT_ATOMS: atom_id res chain seq x y z
N MET A 1 -27.80 -4.60 2.56
CA MET A 1 -27.29 -3.23 2.66
C MET A 1 -25.79 -3.33 2.61
N GLU A 2 -25.17 -2.92 1.50
CA GLU A 2 -23.72 -2.82 1.45
C GLU A 2 -23.32 -1.60 2.30
N ALA A 3 -22.86 -1.86 3.53
CA ALA A 3 -22.94 -0.90 4.64
C ALA A 3 -21.84 0.17 4.69
N ALA A 4 -20.78 0.05 3.88
CA ALA A 4 -19.65 0.96 3.92
C ALA A 4 -19.45 1.67 2.58
N ASP A 5 -19.32 3.01 2.63
CA ASP A 5 -18.98 3.79 1.45
C ASP A 5 -17.54 3.50 0.98
N THR A 6 -16.63 3.17 1.91
CA THR A 6 -15.23 2.81 1.62
C THR A 6 -14.79 1.60 2.46
N VAL A 7 -14.08 0.67 1.84
CA VAL A 7 -13.49 -0.51 2.49
C VAL A 7 -11.99 -0.53 2.24
N ILE A 8 -11.21 -0.50 3.33
CA ILE A 8 -9.75 -0.50 3.30
C ILE A 8 -9.24 -1.71 4.09
N HIS A 9 -8.39 -2.52 3.47
CA HIS A 9 -7.67 -3.61 4.12
C HIS A 9 -6.22 -3.22 4.35
N LEU A 10 -5.69 -3.53 5.53
CA LEU A 10 -4.27 -3.46 5.83
C LEU A 10 -3.72 -4.88 5.84
N VAL A 11 -2.82 -5.15 4.90
CA VAL A 11 -2.21 -6.47 4.71
C VAL A 11 -0.73 -6.35 5.00
N ARG A 12 -0.23 -7.18 5.91
CA ARG A 12 1.19 -7.30 6.23
C ARG A 12 1.62 -8.72 5.94
N ASP A 13 2.74 -8.89 5.25
CA ASP A 13 3.33 -10.21 5.09
C ASP A 13 3.89 -10.69 6.44
N ARG A 14 3.50 -11.91 6.82
CA ARG A 14 3.94 -12.55 8.05
C ARG A 14 5.41 -12.96 8.00
N HIS A 15 5.96 -13.14 6.81
CA HIS A 15 7.36 -13.50 6.60
C HIS A 15 8.31 -12.30 6.68
N GLU A 16 7.78 -11.08 6.67
CA GLU A 16 8.59 -9.87 6.81
C GLU A 16 9.00 -9.68 8.28
N THR A 17 10.18 -10.22 8.60
CA THR A 17 10.80 -10.14 9.91
C THR A 17 11.23 -8.71 10.19
N LYS A 18 10.66 -8.14 11.26
CA LYS A 18 10.96 -6.83 11.81
C LYS A 18 12.47 -6.54 11.80
N ASN A 19 12.89 -5.57 11.01
CA ASN A 19 14.06 -4.76 11.36
C ASN A 19 13.58 -3.57 12.20
N ASN A 20 14.46 -2.99 13.01
CA ASN A 20 14.16 -1.82 13.86
C ASN A 20 13.70 -0.57 13.07
N GLN A 21 13.59 -0.65 11.74
CA GLN A 21 13.32 0.43 10.81
C GLN A 21 11.86 0.46 10.31
N GLY A 22 11.02 -0.54 10.62
CA GLY A 22 9.62 -0.57 10.18
C GLY A 22 9.20 -1.94 9.65
N ALA A 23 7.93 -2.07 9.28
CA ALA A 23 7.37 -3.23 8.61
C ALA A 23 6.51 -2.78 7.43
N GLN A 24 6.68 -3.38 6.26
CA GLN A 24 5.91 -3.02 5.09
C GLN A 24 4.46 -3.51 5.27
N VAL A 25 3.53 -2.64 4.89
CA VAL A 25 2.10 -2.89 4.92
C VAL A 25 1.53 -2.44 3.58
N CYS A 26 0.79 -3.32 2.93
CA CYS A 26 -0.03 -3.00 1.78
C CYS A 26 -1.39 -2.48 2.26
N LEU A 27 -1.72 -1.24 1.91
CA LEU A 27 -3.05 -0.67 2.08
C LEU A 27 -3.83 -0.90 0.80
N VAL A 28 -4.91 -1.66 0.89
CA VAL A 28 -5.78 -2.02 -0.25
C VAL A 28 -7.13 -1.32 -0.08
N VAL A 29 -7.41 -0.35 -0.93
CA VAL A 29 -8.74 0.25 -1.06
C VAL A 29 -9.57 -0.67 -1.96
N ALA A 30 -10.27 -1.63 -1.34
CA ALA A 30 -11.07 -2.64 -2.04
C ALA A 30 -12.40 -2.07 -2.56
N ARG A 31 -12.90 -1.01 -1.92
CA ARG A 31 -14.07 -0.26 -2.38
C ARG A 31 -13.94 1.20 -1.97
N ASN A 32 -14.35 2.10 -2.86
CA ASN A 32 -14.53 3.51 -2.56
C ASN A 32 -15.68 4.06 -3.41
N ARG A 33 -16.75 4.50 -2.77
CA ARG A 33 -17.93 5.08 -3.44
C ARG A 33 -17.61 6.41 -4.13
N PHE A 34 -16.63 7.14 -3.63
CA PHE A 34 -16.36 8.53 -4.04
C PHE A 34 -15.11 8.69 -4.90
N GLY A 35 -14.45 7.60 -5.29
CA GLY A 35 -13.18 7.72 -6.00
C GLY A 35 -12.51 6.39 -6.31
N LEU A 36 -11.19 6.43 -6.35
CA LEU A 36 -10.38 5.31 -6.83
C LEU A 36 -10.25 4.19 -5.80
N CYS A 37 -10.19 2.97 -6.32
CA CYS A 37 -9.71 1.78 -5.65
C CYS A 37 -8.26 1.54 -6.07
N GLY A 38 -7.48 0.84 -5.25
CA GLY A 38 -6.07 0.63 -5.53
C GLY A 38 -5.32 0.07 -4.35
N THR A 39 -4.03 -0.16 -4.55
CA THR A 39 -3.13 -0.62 -3.50
C THR A 39 -1.94 0.33 -3.41
N CYS A 40 -1.56 0.71 -2.21
CA CYS A 40 -0.29 1.38 -1.96
C CYS A 40 0.49 0.65 -0.87
N ARG A 41 1.80 0.90 -0.81
CA ARG A 41 2.70 0.35 0.21
C ARG A 41 3.08 1.46 1.18
N LEU A 42 3.08 1.13 2.46
CA LEU A 42 3.45 2.01 3.56
C LEU A 42 4.38 1.25 4.50
N ASN A 43 5.27 1.96 5.17
CA ASN A 43 6.04 1.41 6.27
C ASN A 43 5.34 1.73 7.60
N PHE A 44 4.93 0.68 8.32
CA PHE A 44 4.38 0.80 9.66
C PHE A 44 5.50 0.70 10.70
N ILE A 45 5.62 1.71 11.56
CA ILE A 45 6.58 1.77 12.67
C ILE A 45 5.85 1.43 13.97
N PRO A 46 5.99 0.19 14.50
CA PRO A 46 5.21 -0.23 15.66
C PRO A 46 5.51 0.53 16.95
N GLN A 47 6.75 1.04 17.09
CA GLN A 47 7.19 1.76 18.28
C GLN A 47 6.47 3.11 18.43
N THR A 48 6.14 3.75 17.30
CA THR A 48 5.46 5.06 17.26
C THR A 48 4.02 4.98 16.78
N MET A 49 3.56 3.79 16.34
CA MET A 49 2.25 3.54 15.74
C MET A 49 1.98 4.42 14.51
N ARG A 50 3.01 4.74 13.73
CA ARG A 50 2.93 5.61 12.54
C ARG A 50 3.04 4.81 11.25
N PHE A 51 2.38 5.32 10.22
CA PHE A 51 2.60 4.92 8.83
C PHE A 51 3.42 6.00 8.15
N GLU A 52 4.49 5.59 7.49
CA GLU A 52 5.35 6.43 6.68
C GLU A 52 5.30 5.95 5.23
N ASN A 53 5.52 6.85 4.28
CA ASN A 53 5.56 6.48 2.88
C ASN A 53 6.77 5.57 2.63
N ASP A 54 6.56 4.52 1.85
CA ASP A 54 7.65 3.71 1.35
C ASP A 54 8.32 4.48 0.20
N HIS A 55 9.48 5.08 0.47
CA HIS A 55 10.20 5.92 -0.49
C HIS A 55 10.89 5.11 -1.61
N ASP A 56 10.83 3.78 -1.54
CA ASP A 56 11.47 2.87 -2.51
C ASP A 56 10.60 2.56 -3.75
N MET A 57 9.45 3.24 -3.93
CA MET A 57 8.77 3.29 -5.22
C MET A 57 9.47 4.35 -6.09
N GLU A 58 10.69 4.04 -6.56
CA GLU A 58 11.19 4.69 -7.77
C GLU A 58 10.25 4.32 -8.93
N ASP A 59 9.74 5.35 -9.60
CA ASP A 59 8.90 5.23 -10.79
C ASP A 59 9.55 4.30 -11.80
N ASN A 60 8.93 3.14 -12.06
CA ASN A 60 9.29 2.33 -13.22
C ASN A 60 8.67 2.95 -14.49
N GLU A 61 9.05 4.20 -14.80
CA GLU A 61 8.86 4.79 -16.13
C GLU A 61 9.93 4.21 -17.08
N ASN A 62 9.60 3.12 -17.80
CA ASN A 62 10.17 2.70 -19.10
C ASN A 62 9.83 1.21 -19.39
N LYS A 63 9.27 0.75 -20.51
CA LYS A 63 9.05 1.25 -21.87
C LYS A 63 7.78 0.58 -22.40
N GLN A 64 6.78 1.35 -22.86
CA GLN A 64 5.86 0.81 -23.86
C GLN A 64 6.60 0.88 -25.19
N GLU A 65 7.04 -0.28 -25.64
CA GLU A 65 7.71 -0.53 -26.90
C GLU A 65 6.79 -0.08 -28.06
N GLU A 66 7.18 0.99 -28.76
CA GLU A 66 6.74 1.23 -30.13
C GLU A 66 7.07 -0.03 -30.94
N THR A 67 6.07 -0.87 -31.18
CA THR A 67 6.19 -1.97 -32.13
C THR A 67 5.11 -1.82 -33.18
N ARG A 68 5.48 -1.04 -34.20
CA ARG A 68 5.05 -1.06 -35.61
C ARG A 68 3.70 -0.47 -35.98
#